data_AF-A0AAC9PUH2-F1
#
_entry.id   AF-A0AAC9PUH2-F1
#
_cell.length_a   1.000
_cell.length_b   1.000
_cell.length_c   1.000
_cell.angle_alpha   90.00
_cell.angle_beta   90.00
_cell.angle_gamma   90.00
#
_symmetry.space_group_name_H-M   'P 1'
#
loop_
_entity.id
_entity.type
_entity.pdbx_description
1 polymer ?
#
loop_
_entity_poly.entity_id
_entity_poly.type
_entity_poly.pdbx_seq_one_letter_code
_entity_poly.pdbx_strand_id
1 'polypeptide(L)'
;MGENIRSGLGDAWSMIATFVPKFIGFLIILLIGWLIAKGVSKGLGLLLHRAGFHRLVEKTGLSGMLSKSKVDLGDIIIKIIYYFIMLITLQIAFSVFGSGNAISQLLHQVIVYIPRVVVALILLLIAAAIGRVVRDLIRSALAGRSYGHLLGTLSFVFLVALGVIAALNQLGIAVTVTLPVLITVLATIGGILVVGLGGGLIKPAQQRWVTWLDHFENETARSGGAGQRAGGATAAGGGGAGGVGEGRDRPAGRPRRRPGDADPFDSGGQPT
;
A
#
# COMPACT_ATOMS: atom_id res chain seq x y z
N MET A 1 -44.29 -59.62 -12.00
CA MET A 1 -44.32 -58.18 -12.39
C MET A 1 -45.21 -57.33 -11.48
N GLY A 2 -46.37 -57.83 -10.99
CA GLY A 2 -47.26 -57.07 -10.11
C GLY A 2 -46.71 -56.74 -8.70
N GLU A 3 -45.85 -57.58 -8.13
CA GLU A 3 -45.26 -57.34 -6.79
C GLU A 3 -44.25 -56.18 -6.79
N ASN A 4 -43.45 -56.03 -7.85
CA ASN A 4 -42.49 -54.92 -7.99
C ASN A 4 -43.17 -53.55 -8.13
N ILE A 5 -44.37 -53.52 -8.72
CA ILE A 5 -45.17 -52.29 -8.86
C ILE A 5 -45.79 -51.92 -7.51
N ARG A 6 -46.29 -52.91 -6.76
CA ARG A 6 -46.86 -52.71 -5.42
C ARG A 6 -45.81 -52.28 -4.40
N SER A 7 -44.60 -52.85 -4.44
CA SER A 7 -43.49 -52.40 -3.60
C SER A 7 -43.02 -50.99 -3.98
N GLY A 8 -42.86 -50.69 -5.28
CA GLY A 8 -42.48 -49.35 -5.73
C GLY A 8 -43.49 -48.25 -5.35
N LEU A 9 -44.79 -48.54 -5.38
CA LEU A 9 -45.85 -47.64 -4.91
C LEU A 9 -45.78 -47.42 -3.38
N GLY A 10 -45.50 -48.47 -2.62
CA GLY A 10 -45.32 -48.38 -1.16
C GLY A 10 -44.10 -47.54 -0.78
N ASP A 11 -42.99 -47.73 -1.49
CA ASP A 11 -41.76 -46.95 -1.28
C ASP A 11 -41.95 -45.48 -1.65
N ALA A 12 -42.62 -45.19 -2.78
CA ALA A 12 -42.97 -43.82 -3.18
C ALA A 12 -43.89 -43.15 -2.15
N TRP A 13 -44.87 -43.87 -1.60
CA TRP A 13 -45.74 -43.36 -0.55
C TRP A 13 -44.97 -43.01 0.73
N SER A 14 -44.03 -43.88 1.13
CA SER A 14 -43.15 -43.64 2.28
C SER A 14 -42.25 -42.41 2.07
N MET A 15 -41.71 -42.22 0.86
CA MET A 15 -40.94 -41.02 0.51
C MET A 15 -41.78 -39.74 0.64
N ILE A 16 -43.03 -39.75 0.15
CA ILE A 16 -43.93 -38.58 0.28
C ILE A 16 -44.29 -38.33 1.75
N ALA A 17 -44.67 -39.37 2.50
CA ALA A 17 -45.04 -39.28 3.90
C ALA A 17 -43.92 -38.72 4.79
N THR A 18 -42.65 -39.00 4.45
CA THR A 18 -41.49 -38.48 5.18
C THR A 18 -40.98 -37.13 4.64
N PHE A 19 -41.25 -36.81 3.37
CA PHE A 19 -40.87 -35.53 2.75
C PHE A 19 -41.78 -34.37 3.16
N VAL A 20 -43.10 -34.59 3.20
CA VAL A 20 -44.09 -33.53 3.47
C VAL A 20 -43.83 -32.82 4.81
N PRO A 21 -43.61 -33.51 5.94
CA PRO A 21 -43.31 -32.85 7.21
C PRO A 21 -42.01 -32.04 7.17
N LYS A 22 -40.96 -32.55 6.51
CA LYS A 22 -39.69 -31.86 6.33
C LYS A 22 -39.84 -30.60 5.48
N PHE A 23 -40.64 -30.68 4.42
CA PHE A 23 -40.94 -29.55 3.56
C PHE A 23 -41.69 -28.44 4.30
N ILE A 24 -42.66 -28.80 5.15
CA ILE A 24 -43.34 -27.84 6.03
C ILE A 24 -42.32 -27.17 6.98
N GLY A 25 -41.43 -27.94 7.60
CA GLY A 25 -40.35 -27.40 8.43
C GLY A 25 -39.44 -26.42 7.67
N PHE A 26 -39.05 -26.77 6.44
CA PHE A 26 -38.29 -25.88 5.54
C PHE A 26 -39.03 -24.56 5.27
N LEU A 27 -40.33 -24.61 4.95
CA LEU A 27 -41.15 -23.42 4.72
C LEU A 27 -41.21 -22.53 5.96
N ILE A 28 -41.40 -23.11 7.15
CA ILE A 28 -41.48 -22.37 8.41
C ILE A 28 -40.16 -21.64 8.68
N ILE A 29 -39.01 -22.31 8.53
CA ILE A 29 -37.69 -21.69 8.71
C ILE A 29 -37.49 -20.55 7.72
N LEU A 30 -37.84 -20.75 6.46
CA LEU A 30 -37.70 -19.73 5.42
C LEU A 30 -38.57 -18.51 5.72
N LEU A 31 -39.80 -18.72 6.20
CA LEU A 31 -40.72 -17.64 6.59
C LEU A 31 -40.16 -16.83 7.77
N ILE A 32 -39.67 -17.51 8.79
CA ILE A 32 -39.07 -16.88 9.97
C ILE A 32 -37.82 -16.08 9.58
N GLY A 33 -36.90 -16.68 8.83
CA GLY A 33 -35.67 -16.01 8.44
C GLY A 33 -35.91 -14.87 7.45
N TRP A 34 -36.93 -14.95 6.57
CA TRP A 34 -37.34 -13.81 5.76
C TRP A 34 -37.83 -12.63 6.59
N LEU A 35 -38.60 -12.90 7.65
CA LEU A 35 -39.06 -11.86 8.57
C LEU A 35 -37.89 -11.22 9.32
N ILE A 36 -36.94 -12.04 9.80
CA ILE A 36 -35.71 -11.56 10.45
C ILE A 36 -34.88 -10.72 9.49
N ALA A 37 -34.62 -11.20 8.27
CA ALA A 37 -33.86 -10.49 7.25
C ALA A 37 -34.48 -9.11 6.96
N LYS A 38 -35.80 -9.06 6.77
CA LYS A 38 -36.53 -7.81 6.54
C LYS A 38 -36.47 -6.87 7.75
N GLY A 39 -36.56 -7.41 8.96
CA GLY A 39 -36.42 -6.64 10.20
C GLY A 39 -35.03 -6.01 10.34
N VAL A 40 -33.98 -6.80 10.17
CA VAL A 40 -32.58 -6.34 10.22
C VAL A 40 -32.30 -5.31 9.15
N SER A 41 -32.71 -5.55 7.89
CA SER A 41 -32.50 -4.58 6.80
C SER A 41 -33.21 -3.26 7.04
N LYS A 42 -34.44 -3.26 7.57
CA LYS A 42 -35.13 -2.04 7.96
C LYS A 42 -34.41 -1.30 9.09
N GLY A 43 -33.97 -2.02 10.11
CA GLY A 43 -33.21 -1.45 11.22
C GLY A 43 -31.91 -0.78 10.74
N LEU A 44 -31.14 -1.49 9.91
CA LEU A 44 -29.93 -0.95 9.29
C LEU A 44 -30.22 0.26 8.41
N GLY A 45 -31.29 0.22 7.61
CA GLY A 45 -31.73 1.37 6.82
C GLY A 45 -31.99 2.60 7.68
N LEU A 46 -32.66 2.44 8.82
CA LEU A 46 -32.93 3.53 9.74
C LEU A 46 -31.63 4.10 10.35
N LEU A 47 -30.72 3.22 10.76
CA LEU A 47 -29.40 3.59 11.29
C LEU A 47 -28.55 4.33 10.25
N LEU A 48 -28.54 3.87 9.00
CA LEU A 48 -27.71 4.45 7.93
C LEU A 48 -28.18 5.84 7.52
N HIS A 49 -29.50 6.04 7.42
CA HIS A 49 -30.10 7.35 7.18
C HIS A 49 -29.85 8.31 8.35
N ARG A 50 -29.87 7.82 9.60
CA ARG A 50 -29.57 8.63 10.80
C ARG A 50 -28.09 8.98 10.90
N ALA A 51 -27.20 8.09 10.45
CA ALA A 51 -25.74 8.23 10.55
C ALA A 51 -25.12 9.14 9.47
N GLY A 52 -25.88 9.62 8.49
CA GLY A 52 -25.40 10.61 7.53
C GLY A 52 -24.31 10.08 6.59
N PHE A 53 -24.45 8.83 6.12
CA PHE A 53 -23.51 8.19 5.17
C PHE A 53 -23.22 9.02 3.91
N HIS A 54 -24.15 9.90 3.53
CA HIS A 54 -23.98 10.87 2.45
C HIS A 54 -22.67 11.70 2.59
N ARG A 55 -22.31 12.12 3.81
CA ARG A 55 -21.10 12.94 4.05
C ARG A 55 -19.80 12.14 3.98
N LEU A 56 -19.86 10.82 4.20
CA LEU A 56 -18.68 9.96 4.14
C LEU A 56 -18.32 9.61 2.69
N VAL A 57 -19.32 9.43 1.82
CA VAL A 57 -19.15 9.14 0.39
C VAL A 57 -18.59 10.35 -0.38
N GLU A 58 -18.97 11.58 -0.01
CA GLU A 58 -18.37 12.80 -0.60
C GLU A 58 -16.88 12.93 -0.28
N LYS A 59 -16.45 12.52 0.92
CA LYS A 59 -15.04 12.65 1.35
C LYS A 59 -14.09 11.63 0.72
N THR A 60 -14.60 10.52 0.18
CA THR A 60 -13.75 9.49 -0.45
C THR A 60 -13.40 9.79 -1.91
N GLY A 61 -13.96 10.86 -2.50
CA GLY A 61 -13.71 11.21 -3.90
C GLY A 61 -14.35 10.25 -4.92
N LEU A 62 -15.08 9.23 -4.46
CA LEU A 62 -15.84 8.31 -5.31
C LEU A 62 -17.10 8.96 -5.92
N SER A 63 -17.52 10.12 -5.40
CA SER A 63 -18.68 10.88 -5.89
C SER A 63 -18.58 11.16 -7.40
N GLY A 64 -17.41 11.53 -7.94
CA GLY A 64 -17.27 11.85 -9.37
C GLY A 64 -17.57 10.69 -10.34
N MET A 65 -17.37 9.44 -9.92
CA MET A 65 -17.70 8.25 -10.72
C MET A 65 -19.11 7.71 -10.43
N LEU A 66 -19.63 7.92 -9.22
CA LEU A 66 -20.94 7.39 -8.79
C LEU A 66 -22.09 8.38 -8.99
N SER A 67 -21.84 9.68 -9.13
CA SER A 67 -22.88 10.70 -9.41
C SER A 67 -23.62 10.49 -10.73
N LYS A 68 -23.10 9.65 -11.63
CA LYS A 68 -23.80 9.23 -12.85
C LYS A 68 -24.79 8.08 -12.64
N SER A 69 -24.77 7.41 -11.48
CA SER A 69 -25.75 6.38 -11.12
C SER A 69 -26.50 6.82 -9.85
N LYS A 70 -27.84 6.86 -9.89
CA LYS A 70 -28.68 7.17 -8.73
C LYS A 70 -28.67 6.08 -7.63
N VAL A 71 -27.59 5.31 -7.52
CA VAL A 71 -27.52 4.16 -6.61
C VAL A 71 -26.82 4.60 -5.34
N ASP A 72 -27.56 4.66 -4.23
CA ASP A 72 -27.01 4.91 -2.91
C ASP A 72 -26.19 3.68 -2.45
N LEU A 73 -24.92 3.87 -2.11
CA LEU A 73 -24.07 2.79 -1.58
C LEU A 73 -24.66 2.19 -0.32
N GLY A 74 -25.35 3.01 0.48
CA GLY A 74 -26.03 2.54 1.67
C GLY A 74 -27.10 1.51 1.37
N ASP A 75 -27.92 1.77 0.34
CA ASP A 75 -28.95 0.84 -0.12
C ASP A 75 -28.34 -0.45 -0.66
N ILE A 76 -27.22 -0.37 -1.38
CA ILE A 76 -26.48 -1.57 -1.83
C ILE A 76 -26.05 -2.40 -0.61
N ILE A 77 -25.45 -1.78 0.40
CA ILE A 77 -24.97 -2.49 1.61
C ILE A 77 -26.12 -3.15 2.35
N ILE A 78 -27.23 -2.45 2.54
CA ILE A 78 -28.44 -3.00 3.19
C ILE A 78 -28.96 -4.20 2.41
N LYS A 79 -28.98 -4.12 1.08
CA LYS A 79 -29.41 -5.20 0.19
C LYS A 79 -28.47 -6.39 0.23
N ILE A 80 -27.16 -6.17 0.31
CA ILE A 80 -26.16 -7.24 0.48
C ILE A 80 -26.42 -7.98 1.81
N ILE A 81 -26.63 -7.25 2.90
CA ILE A 81 -26.88 -7.83 4.22
C ILE A 81 -28.21 -8.60 4.23
N TYR A 82 -29.25 -8.08 3.59
CA TYR A 82 -30.52 -8.79 3.40
C TYR A 82 -30.31 -10.16 2.75
N TYR A 83 -29.62 -10.19 1.60
CA TYR A 83 -29.36 -11.44 0.89
C TYR A 83 -28.42 -12.36 1.65
N PHE A 84 -27.47 -11.82 2.41
CA PHE A 84 -26.59 -12.63 3.27
C PHE A 84 -27.39 -13.37 4.36
N ILE A 85 -28.29 -12.67 5.06
CA ILE A 85 -29.17 -13.28 6.06
C ILE A 85 -30.10 -14.30 5.39
N MET A 86 -30.63 -13.98 4.20
CA MET A 86 -31.45 -14.90 3.41
C MET A 86 -30.67 -16.16 3.03
N LEU A 87 -29.39 -16.03 2.67
CA LEU A 87 -28.54 -17.15 2.29
C LEU A 87 -28.28 -18.09 3.48
N ILE A 88 -28.00 -17.53 4.67
CA ILE A 88 -27.88 -18.29 5.92
C ILE A 88 -29.20 -18.98 6.26
N THR A 89 -30.32 -18.25 6.16
CA THR A 89 -31.67 -18.81 6.37
C THR A 89 -31.91 -19.99 5.43
N LEU A 90 -31.56 -19.83 4.15
CA LEU A 90 -31.74 -20.85 3.13
C LEU A 90 -30.87 -22.09 3.45
N GLN A 91 -29.63 -21.90 3.90
CA GLN A 91 -28.76 -22.99 4.37
C GLN A 91 -29.41 -23.76 5.53
N ILE A 92 -29.90 -23.05 6.55
CA ILE A 92 -30.55 -23.65 7.72
C ILE A 92 -31.83 -24.37 7.29
N ALA A 93 -32.63 -23.78 6.41
CA ALA A 93 -33.84 -24.40 5.90
C ALA A 93 -33.51 -25.71 5.19
N PHE A 94 -32.51 -25.71 4.28
CA PHE A 94 -32.07 -26.93 3.60
C PHE A 94 -31.49 -27.98 4.55
N SER A 95 -30.94 -27.60 5.71
CA SER A 95 -30.42 -28.57 6.68
C SER A 95 -31.50 -29.54 7.22
N VAL A 96 -32.78 -29.18 7.14
CA VAL A 96 -33.94 -30.04 7.53
C VAL A 96 -34.01 -31.31 6.68
N PHE A 97 -33.54 -31.28 5.44
CA PHE A 97 -33.48 -32.45 4.56
C PHE A 97 -32.26 -33.35 4.84
N GLY A 98 -31.39 -32.96 5.77
CA GLY A 98 -30.16 -33.65 6.14
C GLY A 98 -28.97 -32.69 6.10
N SER A 99 -28.21 -32.63 7.19
CA SER A 99 -27.06 -31.74 7.37
C SER A 99 -25.95 -31.92 6.32
N GLY A 100 -25.89 -33.08 5.66
CA GLY A 100 -24.90 -33.43 4.63
C GLY A 100 -25.35 -33.26 3.18
N ASN A 101 -26.51 -32.64 2.89
CA ASN A 101 -26.95 -32.50 1.51
C ASN A 101 -26.02 -31.56 0.70
N ALA A 102 -25.86 -31.84 -0.60
CA ALA A 102 -24.95 -31.09 -1.46
C ALA A 102 -25.28 -29.59 -1.51
N ILE A 103 -26.57 -29.23 -1.44
CA ILE A 103 -27.03 -27.84 -1.53
C ILE A 103 -26.59 -27.03 -0.30
N SER A 104 -26.74 -27.59 0.90
CA SER A 104 -26.31 -26.99 2.18
C SER A 104 -24.80 -26.80 2.22
N GLN A 105 -24.04 -27.76 1.70
CA GLN A 105 -22.58 -27.64 1.59
C GLN A 105 -22.17 -26.53 0.62
N LEU A 106 -22.82 -26.43 -0.54
CA LEU A 106 -22.57 -25.34 -1.49
C LEU A 106 -22.94 -23.98 -0.89
N LEU A 107 -24.10 -23.87 -0.24
CA LEU A 107 -24.51 -22.64 0.45
C LEU A 107 -23.51 -22.25 1.54
N HIS A 108 -23.04 -23.21 2.33
CA HIS A 108 -22.01 -22.97 3.34
C HIS A 108 -20.72 -22.42 2.74
N GLN A 109 -20.25 -23.02 1.63
CA GLN A 109 -19.06 -22.53 0.92
C GLN A 109 -19.24 -21.09 0.45
N VAL A 110 -20.40 -20.73 -0.10
CA VAL A 110 -20.70 -19.35 -0.51
C VAL A 110 -20.72 -18.41 0.69
N ILE A 111 -21.32 -18.80 1.82
CA ILE A 111 -21.39 -17.98 3.04
C ILE A 111 -19.99 -17.70 3.59
N VAL A 112 -19.14 -18.72 3.68
CA VAL A 112 -17.74 -18.58 4.15
C VAL A 112 -16.86 -17.82 3.15
N TYR A 113 -17.26 -17.78 1.87
CA TYR A 113 -16.56 -17.03 0.84
C TYR A 113 -16.76 -15.51 0.98
N ILE A 114 -17.92 -15.05 1.42
CA ILE A 114 -18.26 -13.62 1.51
C ILE A 114 -17.26 -12.82 2.36
N PRO A 115 -16.87 -13.23 3.58
CA PRO A 115 -15.83 -12.55 4.36
C PRO A 115 -14.49 -12.45 3.61
N ARG A 116 -14.13 -13.48 2.85
CA ARG A 116 -12.88 -13.48 2.06
C ARG A 116 -12.91 -12.42 0.97
N VAL A 117 -14.05 -12.27 0.29
CA VAL A 117 -14.25 -11.21 -0.72
C VAL A 117 -14.07 -9.82 -0.10
N VAL A 118 -14.63 -9.59 1.09
CA VAL A 118 -14.46 -8.31 1.80
C VAL A 118 -12.99 -8.04 2.11
N VAL A 119 -12.27 -9.03 2.65
CA VAL A 119 -10.83 -8.90 2.93
C VAL A 119 -10.04 -8.64 1.63
N ALA A 120 -10.36 -9.33 0.55
CA ALA A 120 -9.71 -9.14 -0.76
C ALA A 120 -9.91 -7.71 -1.29
N LEU A 121 -11.13 -7.16 -1.17
CA LEU A 121 -11.43 -5.78 -1.55
C LEU A 121 -10.64 -4.79 -0.70
N ILE A 122 -10.57 -4.99 0.62
CA ILE A 122 -9.81 -4.16 1.55
C ILE A 122 -8.32 -4.17 1.17
N LEU A 123 -7.73 -5.35 0.92
CA LEU A 123 -6.33 -5.47 0.50
C LEU A 123 -6.05 -4.71 -0.80
N LEU A 124 -6.95 -4.79 -1.78
CA LEU A 124 -6.82 -4.05 -3.03
C LEU A 124 -6.84 -2.53 -2.81
N LEU A 125 -7.77 -2.05 -1.97
CA LEU A 125 -7.87 -0.63 -1.62
C LEU A 125 -6.61 -0.13 -0.91
N ILE A 126 -6.09 -0.91 0.05
CA ILE A 126 -4.87 -0.59 0.79
C ILE A 126 -3.66 -0.56 -0.16
N ALA A 127 -3.50 -1.57 -1.02
CA ALA A 127 -2.39 -1.61 -1.98
C ALA A 127 -2.44 -0.44 -2.97
N ALA A 128 -3.63 -0.08 -3.47
CA ALA A 128 -3.82 1.08 -4.35
C ALA A 128 -3.60 2.42 -3.63
N ALA A 129 -3.92 2.51 -2.34
CA ALA A 129 -3.65 3.70 -1.53
C ALA A 129 -2.15 3.87 -1.29
N ILE A 130 -1.47 2.82 -0.81
CA ILE A 130 -0.01 2.82 -0.60
C ILE A 130 0.71 3.08 -1.93
N GLY A 131 0.30 2.41 -3.00
CA GLY A 131 0.89 2.60 -4.33
C GLY A 131 0.83 4.05 -4.80
N ARG A 132 -0.29 4.75 -4.56
CA ARG A 132 -0.44 6.18 -4.91
C ARG A 132 0.54 7.04 -4.13
N VAL A 133 0.59 6.87 -2.80
CA VAL A 133 1.52 7.60 -1.94
C VAL A 133 2.97 7.37 -2.38
N VAL A 134 3.36 6.12 -2.61
CA VAL A 134 4.73 5.78 -3.04
C VAL A 134 5.05 6.38 -4.40
N ARG A 135 4.14 6.31 -5.37
CA ARG A 135 4.29 6.95 -6.68
C ARG A 135 4.53 8.45 -6.55
N ASP A 136 3.72 9.12 -5.75
CA ASP A 136 3.78 10.58 -5.61
C ASP A 136 5.07 11.00 -4.90
N LEU A 137 5.49 10.25 -3.87
CA LEU A 137 6.78 10.44 -3.20
C LEU A 137 7.97 10.26 -4.15
N ILE A 138 7.95 9.23 -5.02
CA ILE A 138 9.02 9.02 -6.02
C ILE A 138 9.02 10.16 -7.04
N ARG A 139 7.85 10.57 -7.52
CA ARG A 139 7.73 11.66 -8.49
C ARG A 139 8.20 13.00 -7.90
N SER A 140 7.90 13.28 -6.64
CA SER A 140 8.39 14.49 -5.95
C SER A 140 9.88 14.42 -5.67
N ALA A 141 10.40 13.27 -5.24
CA ALA A 141 11.82 13.11 -4.95
C ALA A 141 12.69 13.19 -6.22
N LEU A 142 12.16 12.76 -7.36
CA LEU A 142 12.84 12.78 -8.66
C LEU A 142 12.32 13.91 -9.57
N ALA A 143 11.73 14.98 -9.01
CA ALA A 143 11.08 16.05 -9.78
C ALA A 143 12.00 16.78 -10.79
N GLY A 144 13.32 16.56 -10.75
CA GLY A 144 14.30 17.09 -11.72
C GLY A 144 14.84 16.07 -12.74
N ARG A 145 14.36 14.83 -12.76
CA ARG A 145 14.85 13.77 -13.68
C ARG A 145 13.71 13.22 -14.54
N SER A 146 13.97 13.06 -15.84
CA SER A 146 13.00 12.51 -16.80
C SER A 146 12.44 11.14 -16.40
N TYR A 147 13.23 10.34 -15.67
CA TYR A 147 12.84 9.00 -15.22
C TYR A 147 11.92 8.98 -13.99
N GLY A 148 11.71 10.10 -13.29
CA GLY A 148 10.87 10.15 -12.08
C GLY A 148 9.43 9.69 -12.33
N HIS A 149 8.86 10.03 -13.48
CA HIS A 149 7.52 9.61 -13.86
C HIS A 149 7.43 8.11 -14.14
N LEU A 150 8.44 7.54 -14.81
CA LEU A 150 8.52 6.12 -15.12
C LEU A 150 8.66 5.28 -13.85
N LEU A 151 9.62 5.63 -12.97
CA LEU A 151 9.86 4.91 -11.72
C LEU A 151 8.64 4.96 -10.80
N GLY A 152 8.02 6.13 -10.62
CA GLY A 152 6.81 6.23 -9.79
C GLY A 152 5.65 5.42 -10.35
N THR A 153 5.50 5.37 -11.67
CA THR A 153 4.46 4.56 -12.31
C THR A 153 4.74 3.07 -12.14
N LEU A 154 5.99 2.64 -12.35
CA LEU A 154 6.42 1.25 -12.19
C LEU A 154 6.22 0.76 -10.76
N SER A 155 6.61 1.56 -9.75
CA SER A 155 6.40 1.23 -8.34
C SER A 155 4.92 1.10 -7.99
N PHE A 156 4.06 1.97 -8.50
CA PHE A 156 2.60 1.81 -8.30
C PHE A 156 2.10 0.52 -8.94
N VAL A 157 2.46 0.26 -10.20
CA VAL A 157 2.00 -0.95 -10.91
C VAL A 157 2.46 -2.19 -10.15
N PHE A 158 3.70 -2.19 -9.67
CA PHE A 158 4.24 -3.27 -8.85
C PHE A 158 3.47 -3.45 -7.54
N LEU A 159 3.26 -2.39 -6.76
CA LEU A 159 2.52 -2.46 -5.49
C LEU A 159 1.06 -2.88 -5.69
N VAL A 160 0.39 -2.38 -6.73
CA VAL A 160 -0.97 -2.80 -7.06
C VAL A 160 -0.99 -4.25 -7.55
N ALA A 161 -0.01 -4.69 -8.34
CA ALA A 161 0.10 -6.09 -8.76
C ALA A 161 0.24 -7.02 -7.55
N LEU A 162 1.09 -6.67 -6.56
CA LEU A 162 1.19 -7.41 -5.30
C LEU A 162 -0.14 -7.41 -4.53
N GLY A 163 -0.83 -6.28 -4.48
CA GLY A 163 -2.16 -6.18 -3.87
C GLY A 163 -3.20 -7.06 -4.55
N VAL A 164 -3.22 -7.09 -5.88
CA VAL A 164 -4.09 -7.95 -6.69
C VAL A 164 -3.79 -9.41 -6.40
N ILE A 165 -2.50 -9.80 -6.36
CA ILE A 165 -2.11 -11.18 -6.04
C ILE A 165 -2.54 -11.56 -4.62
N ALA A 166 -2.35 -10.68 -3.64
CA ALA A 166 -2.81 -10.89 -2.27
C ALA A 166 -4.35 -11.04 -2.19
N ALA A 167 -5.09 -10.22 -2.95
CA ALA A 167 -6.54 -10.31 -3.06
C ALA A 167 -6.97 -11.63 -3.72
N LEU A 168 -6.33 -12.05 -4.81
CA LEU A 168 -6.59 -13.34 -5.47
C LEU A 168 -6.31 -14.52 -4.54
N ASN A 169 -5.24 -14.44 -3.76
CA ASN A 169 -4.91 -15.45 -2.74
C ASN A 169 -5.99 -15.54 -1.66
N GLN A 170 -6.50 -14.40 -1.19
CA GLN A 170 -7.61 -14.36 -0.24
C GLN A 170 -8.89 -14.99 -0.82
N LEU A 171 -9.15 -14.77 -2.10
CA LEU A 171 -10.25 -15.40 -2.84
C LEU A 171 -10.03 -16.89 -3.12
N GLY A 172 -8.81 -17.42 -2.92
CA GLY A 172 -8.46 -18.79 -3.25
C GLY A 172 -8.57 -19.12 -4.75
N ILE A 173 -8.62 -18.10 -5.62
CA ILE A 173 -8.74 -18.28 -7.07
C ILE A 173 -7.34 -18.43 -7.64
N ALA A 174 -7.11 -19.53 -8.38
CA ALA A 174 -5.89 -19.77 -9.14
C ALA A 174 -4.59 -19.62 -8.33
N VAL A 175 -4.62 -19.84 -7.01
CA VAL A 175 -3.45 -19.75 -6.12
C VAL A 175 -2.29 -20.66 -6.56
N THR A 176 -2.61 -21.77 -7.21
CA THR A 176 -1.64 -22.70 -7.80
C THR A 176 -0.87 -22.13 -8.98
N VAL A 177 -1.38 -21.08 -9.63
CA VAL A 177 -0.72 -20.41 -10.77
C VAL A 177 -0.18 -19.05 -10.32
N THR A 178 -0.95 -18.29 -9.55
CA THR A 178 -0.57 -16.93 -9.15
C THR A 178 0.65 -16.90 -8.23
N LEU A 179 0.76 -17.82 -7.26
CA LEU A 179 1.90 -17.83 -6.32
C LEU A 179 3.22 -18.21 -7.02
N PRO A 180 3.29 -19.29 -7.84
CA PRO A 180 4.51 -19.60 -8.57
C PRO A 180 4.92 -18.47 -9.52
N VAL A 181 3.99 -17.86 -10.26
CA VAL A 181 4.30 -16.74 -11.15
C VAL A 181 4.92 -15.57 -10.38
N LEU A 182 4.37 -15.21 -9.22
CA LEU A 182 4.95 -14.17 -8.37
C LEU A 182 6.37 -14.53 -7.93
N ILE A 183 6.57 -15.74 -7.40
CA ILE A 183 7.88 -16.20 -6.96
C ILE A 183 8.87 -16.20 -8.12
N THR A 184 8.48 -16.68 -9.29
CA THR A 184 9.33 -16.71 -10.49
C THR A 184 9.69 -15.30 -10.94
N VAL A 185 8.74 -14.37 -11.03
CA VAL A 185 9.03 -12.98 -11.42
C VAL A 185 9.97 -12.31 -10.41
N LEU A 186 9.70 -12.46 -9.11
CA LEU A 186 10.56 -11.90 -8.07
C LEU A 186 11.94 -12.57 -8.05
N ALA A 187 12.01 -13.88 -8.24
CA ALA A 187 13.26 -14.62 -8.34
C ALA A 187 14.06 -14.23 -9.58
N THR A 188 13.41 -13.96 -10.71
CA THR A 188 14.07 -13.45 -11.92
C THR A 188 14.60 -12.05 -11.69
N ILE A 189 13.80 -11.12 -11.15
CA ILE A 189 14.26 -9.77 -10.84
C ILE A 189 15.41 -9.81 -9.82
N GLY A 190 15.23 -10.55 -8.73
CA GLY A 190 16.25 -10.75 -7.70
C GLY A 190 17.51 -11.40 -8.27
N GLY A 191 17.38 -12.41 -9.12
CA GLY A 191 18.47 -13.07 -9.81
C GLY A 191 19.24 -12.13 -10.74
N ILE A 192 18.54 -11.31 -11.54
CA ILE A 192 19.17 -10.29 -12.39
C ILE A 192 19.92 -9.27 -11.54
N LEU A 193 19.34 -8.83 -10.41
CA LEU A 193 20.01 -7.90 -9.49
C LEU A 193 21.25 -8.53 -8.85
N VAL A 194 21.15 -9.76 -8.34
CA VAL A 194 22.26 -10.49 -7.71
C VAL A 194 23.38 -10.74 -8.73
N VAL A 195 23.07 -11.15 -9.95
CA VAL A 195 24.07 -11.39 -11.01
C VAL A 195 24.64 -10.07 -11.54
N GLY A 196 23.84 -9.02 -11.70
CA GLY A 196 24.29 -7.72 -12.20
C GLY A 196 25.17 -6.97 -11.19
N LEU A 197 24.77 -6.93 -9.92
CA LEU A 197 25.54 -6.32 -8.84
C LEU A 197 26.71 -7.22 -8.39
N GLY A 198 26.50 -8.53 -8.32
CA GLY A 198 27.50 -9.50 -7.86
C GLY A 198 28.48 -9.99 -8.94
N GLY A 199 28.16 -9.95 -10.23
CA GLY A 199 29.06 -10.46 -11.28
C GLY A 199 30.06 -9.41 -11.79
N GLY A 200 29.63 -8.15 -11.96
CA GLY A 200 30.42 -7.10 -12.60
C GLY A 200 30.99 -6.04 -11.66
N LEU A 201 30.36 -5.79 -10.51
CA LEU A 201 30.73 -4.68 -9.62
C LEU A 201 31.61 -5.09 -8.44
N ILE A 202 31.87 -6.38 -8.22
CA ILE A 202 32.75 -6.84 -7.11
C ILE A 202 34.13 -6.20 -7.23
N LYS A 203 34.77 -6.26 -8.40
CA LYS A 203 36.11 -5.70 -8.60
C LYS A 203 36.18 -4.18 -8.40
N PRO A 204 35.31 -3.35 -9.01
CA PRO A 204 35.34 -1.90 -8.78
C PRO A 204 34.85 -1.49 -7.39
N ALA A 205 33.96 -2.26 -6.75
CA ALA A 205 33.57 -2.01 -5.35
C ALA A 205 34.72 -2.30 -4.38
N GLN A 206 35.48 -3.39 -4.62
CA GLN A 206 36.71 -3.67 -3.88
C GLN A 206 37.73 -2.54 -4.04
N GLN A 207 37.95 -2.05 -5.26
CA GLN A 207 38.88 -0.94 -5.52
C GLN A 207 38.47 0.35 -4.80
N ARG A 208 37.19 0.73 -4.84
CA ARG A 208 36.70 1.93 -4.15
C ARG A 208 36.85 1.85 -2.63
N TRP A 209 36.63 0.68 -2.03
CA TRP A 209 36.84 0.50 -0.60
C TRP A 209 38.33 0.60 -0.22
N VAL A 210 39.21 0.05 -1.05
CA VAL A 210 40.67 0.18 -0.84
C VAL A 210 41.09 1.64 -0.86
N THR A 211 40.64 2.42 -1.85
CA THR A 211 40.97 3.86 -1.91
C THR A 211 40.44 4.63 -0.71
N TRP A 212 39.26 4.26 -0.20
CA TRP A 212 38.68 4.92 0.97
C TRP A 212 39.48 4.63 2.25
N LEU A 213 39.96 3.39 2.40
CA LEU A 213 40.83 2.99 3.51
C LEU A 213 42.20 3.72 3.44
N ASP A 214 42.79 3.85 2.26
CA ASP A 214 44.06 4.57 2.05
C ASP A 214 43.96 6.06 2.42
N HIS A 215 42.79 6.69 2.22
CA HIS A 215 42.56 8.07 2.60
C HIS A 215 42.57 8.25 4.13
N PHE A 216 41.96 7.32 4.88
CA PHE A 216 42.00 7.35 6.34
C PHE A 216 43.38 7.06 6.90
N GLU A 217 44.12 6.15 6.29
CA GLU A 217 45.49 5.85 6.71
C GLU A 217 46.42 7.04 6.47
N ASN A 218 46.26 7.76 5.37
CA ASN A 218 47.05 8.97 5.11
C ASN A 218 46.66 10.15 6.01
N GLU A 219 45.39 10.30 6.38
CA GLU A 219 44.95 11.35 7.31
C GLU A 219 45.42 11.06 8.74
N THR A 220 45.37 9.80 9.18
CA THR A 220 45.88 9.36 10.48
C THR A 220 47.41 9.37 10.56
N ALA A 221 48.11 9.01 9.48
CA ALA A 221 49.57 9.11 9.40
C ALA A 221 50.06 10.58 9.38
N ARG A 222 49.34 11.48 8.72
CA ARG A 222 49.65 12.93 8.72
C ARG A 222 49.37 13.59 10.07
N SER A 223 48.31 13.17 10.76
CA SER A 223 48.02 13.64 12.11
C SER A 223 48.94 13.02 13.18
N GLY A 224 49.39 11.77 13.00
CA GLY A 224 50.40 11.12 13.84
C GLY A 224 51.83 11.66 13.64
N GLY A 225 52.22 11.98 12.40
CA GLY A 225 53.55 12.53 12.08
C GLY A 225 53.75 14.00 12.49
N ALA A 226 52.67 14.77 12.58
CA ALA A 226 52.72 16.15 13.07
C ALA A 226 53.09 16.23 14.56
N GLY A 227 52.71 15.23 15.37
CA GLY A 227 53.10 15.14 16.78
C GLY A 227 54.59 14.85 16.98
N GLN A 228 55.21 14.04 16.11
CA GLN A 228 56.62 13.66 16.25
C GLN A 228 57.59 14.79 15.85
N ARG A 229 57.22 15.60 14.84
CA ARG A 229 58.05 16.72 14.35
C ARG A 229 58.06 17.92 15.32
N ALA A 230 56.97 18.15 16.04
CA ALA A 230 56.92 19.16 17.10
C ALA A 230 57.77 18.77 18.33
N GLY A 231 57.90 17.47 18.63
CA GLY A 231 58.76 16.99 19.71
C GLY A 231 60.27 17.11 19.44
N GLY A 232 60.71 17.04 18.18
CA GLY A 232 62.12 17.12 17.80
C GLY A 232 62.69 18.53 17.70
N ALA A 233 61.88 19.52 17.31
CA ALA A 233 62.33 20.91 17.12
C ALA A 233 62.53 21.68 18.45
N THR A 234 61.85 21.25 19.51
CA THR A 234 61.91 21.93 20.83
C THR A 234 63.18 21.60 21.63
N ALA A 235 64.00 20.66 21.17
CA ALA A 235 65.26 20.30 21.82
C ALA A 235 66.48 21.12 21.32
N ALA A 236 66.33 21.98 20.31
CA ALA A 236 67.47 22.59 19.60
C ALA A 236 67.55 24.14 19.63
N GLY A 237 66.74 24.85 20.41
CA GLY A 237 66.71 26.32 20.38
C GLY A 237 66.46 26.97 21.74
N GLY A 238 67.48 27.01 22.60
CA GLY A 238 67.46 27.75 23.86
C GLY A 238 68.59 28.77 23.92
N GLY A 239 68.24 30.07 23.89
CA GLY A 239 69.15 31.15 24.29
C GLY A 239 68.77 32.56 23.78
N GLY A 240 68.42 33.48 24.70
CA GLY A 240 68.73 34.92 24.53
C GLY A 240 67.58 35.96 24.58
N ALA A 241 67.20 36.36 25.81
CA ALA A 241 66.94 37.73 26.34
C ALA A 241 66.23 38.85 25.53
N GLY A 242 65.14 39.39 26.12
CA GLY A 242 65.12 40.72 26.77
C GLY A 242 64.57 41.96 26.04
N GLY A 243 63.58 42.65 26.63
CA GLY A 243 63.34 44.09 26.41
C GLY A 243 61.88 44.58 26.46
N VAL A 244 61.53 45.33 27.51
CA VAL A 244 60.24 46.01 27.76
C VAL A 244 60.31 47.48 27.30
N GLY A 245 59.20 48.08 26.84
CA GLY A 245 59.10 49.54 26.69
C GLY A 245 57.73 50.04 26.17
N GLU A 246 57.08 50.88 26.97
CA GLU A 246 55.72 51.44 26.86
C GLU A 246 55.71 52.87 26.26
N GLY A 247 54.57 53.35 25.73
CA GLY A 247 54.35 54.80 25.54
C GLY A 247 53.37 55.23 24.42
N ARG A 248 52.35 56.01 24.78
CA ARG A 248 51.26 56.57 23.94
C ARG A 248 51.73 57.82 23.18
N ASP A 249 51.06 58.15 22.05
CA ASP A 249 50.41 59.45 21.78
C ASP A 249 49.88 59.60 20.33
N ARG A 250 48.74 60.29 20.16
CA ARG A 250 48.15 60.78 18.90
C ARG A 250 48.32 62.30 18.83
N PRO A 251 48.39 62.97 17.66
CA PRO A 251 47.14 63.53 17.07
C PRO A 251 47.07 63.69 15.52
N ALA A 252 45.81 63.77 15.05
CA ALA A 252 45.20 64.56 13.96
C ALA A 252 45.84 64.74 12.55
N GLY A 253 45.06 64.38 11.51
CA GLY A 253 45.14 64.89 10.14
C GLY A 253 43.94 64.40 9.30
N ARG A 254 43.14 65.32 8.72
CA ARG A 254 41.81 65.12 8.10
C ARG A 254 41.90 64.79 6.58
N PRO A 255 40.80 64.62 5.80
CA PRO A 255 40.54 63.41 4.98
C PRO A 255 40.57 63.62 3.45
N ARG A 256 40.58 62.54 2.65
CA ARG A 256 40.16 62.60 1.23
C ARG A 256 39.24 61.43 0.81
N ARG A 257 37.98 61.81 0.57
CA ARG A 257 36.90 61.28 -0.28
C ARG A 257 37.01 59.86 -0.87
N ARG A 258 36.00 59.04 -0.59
CA ARG A 258 35.42 58.10 -1.55
C ARG A 258 34.43 58.87 -2.45
N PRO A 259 34.26 58.46 -3.71
CA PRO A 259 32.90 58.33 -4.21
C PRO A 259 32.72 57.08 -5.07
N GLY A 260 31.80 56.21 -4.63
CA GLY A 260 30.80 55.68 -5.56
C GLY A 260 29.64 56.69 -5.66
N ASP A 261 28.80 56.51 -6.66
CA ASP A 261 27.59 57.28 -7.01
C ASP A 261 27.89 58.48 -7.91
N ALA A 262 27.27 58.72 -9.06
CA ALA A 262 26.43 57.98 -10.01
C ALA A 262 26.28 58.96 -11.20
N ASP A 263 26.16 58.49 -12.44
CA ASP A 263 25.55 59.31 -13.51
C ASP A 263 24.52 58.46 -14.25
N PRO A 264 23.21 58.77 -14.11
CA PRO A 264 22.17 58.37 -15.04
C PRO A 264 22.08 59.39 -16.18
N PHE A 265 21.53 58.98 -17.32
CA PHE A 265 21.28 59.74 -18.57
C PHE A 265 22.40 59.69 -19.61
N ASP A 266 22.27 58.74 -20.54
CA ASP A 266 22.54 59.02 -21.94
C ASP A 266 21.24 58.83 -22.74
N SER A 267 20.85 59.89 -23.41
CA SER A 267 19.64 60.03 -24.19
C SER A 267 20.02 60.64 -25.53
N GLY A 268 19.75 59.90 -26.60
CA GLY A 268 19.40 60.49 -27.89
C GLY A 268 20.28 60.14 -29.08
N GLY A 269 19.65 59.52 -30.08
CA GLY A 269 19.87 59.94 -31.47
C GLY A 269 20.50 58.92 -32.41
N GLN A 270 19.66 58.08 -33.03
CA GLN A 270 19.86 57.74 -34.44
C GLN A 270 18.62 58.12 -35.23
N PRO A 271 18.80 58.85 -36.34
CA PRO A 271 17.97 58.65 -37.51
C PRO A 271 18.82 58.29 -38.74
N THR A 272 18.20 57.44 -39.57
CA THR A 272 18.44 57.09 -40.98
C THR A 272 19.71 56.34 -41.34
#